data_AF-A0A0C2REZ4-F1
#
_entry.id   AF-A0A0C2REZ4-F1
#
_cell.length_a   1.000
_cell.length_b   1.000
_cell.length_c   1.000
_cell.angle_alpha   90.00
_cell.angle_beta   90.00
_cell.angle_gamma   90.00
#
_symmetry.space_group_name_H-M   'P 1'
#
loop_
_entity.id
_entity.type
_entity.pdbx_description
1 polymer ?
#
loop_
_entity_poly.entity_id
_entity_poly.type
_entity_poly.pdbx_seq_one_letter_code
_entity_poly.pdbx_strand_id
1 'polypeptide(L)' 'MLTGFILLIIFSSLFVLQMKKQHAERNVVILFFSLAGIITGLWFVFDSLVVSFL' A
#
# COMPACT_ATOMS: atom_id res chain seq x y z
N MET A 1 8.39 -9.80 -6.88
CA MET A 1 8.06 -8.66 -7.77
C MET A 1 6.56 -8.47 -7.98
N LEU A 2 5.88 -9.32 -8.76
CA LEU A 2 4.48 -9.08 -9.17
C LEU A 2 3.50 -8.86 -8.00
N THR A 3 3.60 -9.70 -6.97
CA THR A 3 2.74 -9.62 -5.76
C THR A 3 2.91 -8.29 -5.02
N GLY A 4 4.14 -7.77 -4.92
CA GLY A 4 4.43 -6.49 -4.27
C GLY A 4 3.81 -5.31 -5.02
N PHE A 5 3.89 -5.31 -6.35
CA PHE A 5 3.23 -4.29 -7.19
C PHE A 5 1.70 -4.35 -7.10
N ILE A 6 1.11 -5.55 -7.11
CA ILE A 6 -0.34 -5.73 -6.98
C ILE A 6 -0.82 -5.19 -5.61
N LEU A 7 -0.12 -5.54 -4.53
CA LEU A 7 -0.37 -5.03 -3.18
C LEU A 7 -0.29 -3.50 -3.13
N LEU A 8 0.76 -2.93 -3.72
CA LEU A 8 0.97 -1.47 -3.79
C LEU A 8 -0.20 -0.76 -4.49
N ILE A 9 -0.65 -1.28 -5.62
CA ILE A 9 -1.76 -0.68 -6.38
C ILE A 9 -3.05 -0.72 -5.55
N ILE A 10 -3.41 -1.88 -5.01
CA ILE A 10 -4.66 -2.06 -4.25
C ILE A 10 -4.68 -1.14 -3.03
N PHE A 11 -3.61 -1.16 -2.23
CA PHE A 11 -3.57 -0.36 -1.01
C PHE A 11 -3.42 1.14 -1.27
N SER A 12 -2.70 1.55 -2.33
CA SER A 12 -2.65 2.95 -2.75
C SER A 12 -4.03 3.45 -3.19
N SER A 13 -4.79 2.65 -3.96
CA SER A 13 -6.16 3.01 -4.34
C SER A 13 -7.08 3.14 -3.12
N LEU A 14 -7.03 2.21 -2.18
CA LEU A 14 -7.81 2.27 -0.94
C LEU A 14 -7.44 3.48 -0.08
N PHE A 15 -6.15 3.79 0.04
CA PHE A 15 -5.67 4.94 0.78
C PHE A 15 -6.20 6.26 0.18
N VAL A 16 -6.07 6.42 -1.15
CA VAL A 16 -6.58 7.60 -1.86
C VAL A 16 -8.09 7.74 -1.71
N LEU A 17 -8.84 6.63 -1.81
CA LEU A 17 -10.29 6.64 -1.63
C LEU A 17 -10.69 7.09 -0.23
N GLN A 18 -9.98 6.65 0.82
CA GLN A 18 -10.26 7.08 2.19
C GLN A 18 -9.84 8.53 2.45
N MET A 19 -8.76 9.01 1.84
CA MET A 19 -8.33 10.41 1.94
C MET A 19 -9.30 11.38 1.27
N LYS A 20 -10.01 10.93 0.22
CA LYS A 20 -11.06 11.73 -0.45
C LYS A 20 -12.34 11.87 0.39
N LYS A 21 -12.54 11.04 1.42
CA LYS A 21 -13.71 11.15 2.30
C LYS A 21 -13.56 12.29 3.30
N GLN A 22 -14.69 12.89 3.66
CA GLN A 22 -14.76 13.85 4.76
C GLN A 22 -14.29 13.21 6.08
N HIS A 23 -13.70 13.99 6.96
CA HIS A 23 -13.09 13.49 8.20
C HIS A 23 -14.05 12.65 9.06
N ALA A 24 -15.34 13.01 9.10
CA ALA A 24 -16.36 12.28 9.87
C ALA A 24 -16.69 10.90 9.31
N GLU A 25 -16.54 10.68 8.00
CA GLU A 25 -16.87 9.40 7.33
C GLU A 25 -15.63 8.56 7.03
N ARG A 26 -14.45 9.06 7.41
CA ARG A 26 -13.18 8.40 7.14
C ARG A 26 -13.03 7.19 8.05
N ASN A 27 -12.91 6.02 7.43
CA ASN A 27 -12.59 4.82 8.19
C ASN A 27 -11.09 4.77 8.47
N VAL A 28 -10.71 5.17 9.69
CA VAL A 28 -9.32 5.24 10.15
C VAL A 28 -8.65 3.86 10.14
N VAL A 29 -9.40 2.79 10.41
CA VAL A 29 -8.89 1.41 10.37
C VAL A 29 -8.44 1.04 8.96
N ILE A 30 -9.27 1.33 7.94
CA ILE A 30 -8.92 1.08 6.54
C ILE A 30 -7.76 1.98 6.11
N LEU A 31 -7.68 3.22 6.60
CA LEU A 31 -6.56 4.12 6.32
C LEU A 31 -5.23 3.56 6.88
N PHE A 32 -5.26 3.04 8.10
CA PHE A 32 -4.08 2.45 8.73
C PHE A 32 -3.64 1.16 8.03
N PHE A 33 -4.57 0.25 7.73
CA PHE A 33 -4.24 -0.97 6.99
C PHE A 33 -3.76 -0.70 5.57
N SER A 34 -4.32 0.31 4.90
CA SER A 34 -3.83 0.70 3.57
C SER A 34 -2.42 1.29 3.63
N LEU A 35 -2.09 2.09 4.64
CA LEU A 35 -0.72 2.57 4.85
C LEU A 35 0.26 1.42 5.12
N ALA A 36 -0.09 0.51 6.04
CA ALA A 36 0.73 -0.66 6.35
C ALA A 36 0.92 -1.58 5.12
N GLY A 37 -0.14 -1.74 4.32
CA GLY A 37 -0.12 -2.49 3.07
C GLY A 37 0.77 -1.86 2.01
N ILE A 38 0.78 -0.52 1.88
CA ILE A 38 1.70 0.21 0.99
C ILE A 38 3.16 -0.02 1.41
N ILE A 39 3.48 0.12 2.71
CA ILE A 39 4.84 -0.10 3.24
C ILE A 39 5.29 -1.55 2.97
N THR A 40 4.40 -2.51 3.20
CA THR A 40 4.69 -3.94 2.96
C THR A 40 4.89 -4.22 1.46
N GLY A 41 4.06 -3.64 0.59
CA GLY A 41 4.22 -3.75 -0.86
C GLY A 41 5.54 -3.15 -1.36
N LEU A 42 5.92 -1.99 -0.84
CA LEU A 42 7.24 -1.37 -1.09
C LEU A 42 8.37 -2.30 -0.66
N TRP A 43 8.29 -2.88 0.53
CA TRP A 43 9.32 -3.81 1.01
C TRP A 43 9.47 -5.00 0.05
N PHE A 44 8.39 -5.65 -0.38
CA PHE A 44 8.47 -6.74 -1.36
C PHE A 44 9.07 -6.31 -2.70
N VAL A 45 8.81 -5.08 -3.15
CA VAL A 45 9.42 -4.55 -4.37
C VAL A 45 10.93 -4.34 -4.16
N PHE A 46 11.32 -3.68 -3.08
CA PHE A 46 12.72 -3.43 -2.74
C PHE A 46 13.52 -4.72 -2.53
N ASP A 47 12.99 -5.66 -1.75
CA ASP A 47 13.60 -6.97 -1.52
C ASP A 47 13.88 -7.68 -2.85
N SER A 48 12.90 -7.68 -3.74
CA SER A 48 13.08 -8.30 -5.06
C SER A 48 14.04 -7.54 -5.98
N LEU A 49 14.15 -6.21 -5.86
CA LEU A 49 15.16 -5.43 -6.58
C LEU A 49 16.56 -5.74 -6.07
N VAL A 50 16.75 -5.83 -4.75
CA VAL A 50 18.03 -6.17 -4.13
C VAL A 50 18.48 -7.58 -4.54
N VAL A 51 17.58 -8.56 -4.49
CA VAL A 51 17.86 -9.93 -4.93
C VAL A 51 18.15 -10.02 -6.43
N SER A 52 17.54 -9.17 -7.27
CA SER A 52 17.82 -9.17 -8.72
C SER A 52 19.15 -8.50 -9.09
N PHE A 53 19.72 -7.70 -8.18
CA PHE A 53 20.97 -6.98 -8.39
C PHE A 53 22.21 -7.72 -7.86
N LEU A 54 22.00 -8.79 -7.09
CA LEU A 54 23.01 -9.57 -6.38
C LEU A 54 23.21 -10.93 -7.06
#